data_AF-A0A8C6WNR1-F1
#
_entry.id   AF-A0A8C6WNR1-F1
#
_cell.length_a   1.000
_cell.length_b   1.000
_cell.length_c   1.000
_cell.angle_alpha   90.00
_cell.angle_beta   90.00
_cell.angle_gamma   90.00
#
_symmetry.space_group_name_H-M   'P 1'
#
loop_
_entity.id
_entity.type
_entity.pdbx_description
1 polymer ?
#
loop_
_entity_poly.entity_id
_entity_poly.type
_entity_poly.pdbx_seq_one_letter_code
_entity_poly.pdbx_strand_id
1 'polypeptide(L)'
;MSLPLCFDLPATINVKLLHHPSRGLDINGEISPDENGGFRSIMINVQSDLSIEIYMTGVTVKEGQTSTHYSTLTQVTAGSVTVIIRDKDIDVSIGDVRLVILGHEISGRKFLWPVFRQLPLDDKAEGVLVVNLDYEEETGAASTVKVNGQEVTVSRSSATDYSVPVPITVDCWLLSAQAAFQRPSTHFYN
;
A
#
# COMPACT_ATOMS: atom_id res chain seq x y z
N MET A 1 24.74 9.88 -5.61
CA MET A 1 23.30 9.62 -5.47
C MET A 1 23.17 8.38 -4.63
N SER A 2 22.41 8.44 -3.54
CA SER A 2 22.14 7.29 -2.68
C SER A 2 21.05 6.42 -3.29
N LEU A 3 21.07 5.11 -3.02
CA LEU A 3 20.03 4.19 -3.50
C LEU A 3 18.85 4.15 -2.53
N PRO A 4 17.58 4.16 -2.99
CA PRO A 4 16.43 4.02 -2.11
C PRO A 4 16.47 2.72 -1.29
N LEU A 5 15.79 2.72 -0.16
CA LEU A 5 15.56 1.50 0.61
C LEU A 5 14.42 0.67 -0.01
N CYS A 6 14.55 -0.64 0.03
CA CYS A 6 13.49 -1.58 -0.32
C CYS A 6 13.44 -2.72 0.70
N PHE A 7 12.27 -3.25 0.99
CA PHE A 7 12.09 -4.35 1.94
C PHE A 7 11.00 -5.29 1.45
N ASP A 8 11.15 -6.57 1.78
CA ASP A 8 10.13 -7.56 1.50
C ASP A 8 9.08 -7.57 2.61
N LEU A 9 7.82 -7.67 2.19
CA LEU A 9 6.70 -7.99 3.06
C LEU A 9 6.49 -9.52 3.05
N PRO A 10 6.20 -10.17 4.18
CA PRO A 10 5.96 -11.60 4.22
C PRO A 10 4.74 -11.98 3.38
N ALA A 11 4.87 -13.02 2.57
CA ALA A 11 3.92 -13.41 1.53
C ALA A 11 2.56 -13.97 2.02
N THR A 12 2.30 -14.03 3.33
CA THR A 12 1.13 -14.73 3.90
C THR A 12 0.24 -13.84 4.77
N ILE A 13 0.23 -12.51 4.54
CA ILE A 13 -0.36 -11.59 5.51
C ILE A 13 -1.18 -10.47 4.87
N ASN A 14 -2.27 -10.08 5.55
CA ASN A 14 -2.98 -8.82 5.34
C ASN A 14 -2.10 -7.67 5.84
N VAL A 15 -1.58 -6.89 4.90
CA VAL A 15 -0.72 -5.75 5.18
C VAL A 15 -1.58 -4.54 5.53
N LYS A 16 -1.30 -3.93 6.67
CA LYS A 16 -1.82 -2.61 7.04
C LYS A 16 -1.17 -1.54 6.17
N LEU A 17 -1.85 -1.12 5.12
CA LEU A 17 -1.39 -0.08 4.20
C LEU A 17 -1.51 1.31 4.85
N LEU A 18 -2.65 1.56 5.49
CA LEU A 18 -2.92 2.76 6.29
C LEU A 18 -3.92 2.41 7.40
N HIS A 19 -3.64 2.85 8.62
CA HIS A 19 -4.56 2.83 9.75
C HIS A 19 -4.59 4.23 10.36
N HIS A 20 -5.80 4.75 10.56
CA HIS A 20 -6.02 6.06 11.16
C HIS A 20 -7.08 5.94 12.27
N PRO A 21 -6.65 5.73 13.53
CA PRO A 21 -7.55 5.32 14.61
C PRO A 21 -8.62 6.37 14.93
N SER A 22 -8.26 7.65 14.94
CA SER A 22 -9.22 8.73 15.25
C SER A 22 -10.28 8.96 14.17
N ARG A 23 -10.12 8.36 12.98
CA ARG A 23 -11.07 8.47 11.88
C ARG A 23 -11.76 7.14 11.57
N GLY A 24 -11.46 6.08 12.32
CA GLY A 24 -11.93 4.73 12.04
C GLY A 24 -11.61 4.28 10.61
N LEU A 25 -10.47 4.69 10.06
CA LEU A 25 -10.08 4.37 8.69
C LEU A 25 -9.00 3.29 8.70
N ASP A 26 -9.28 2.17 8.06
CA ASP A 26 -8.40 1.02 7.93
C ASP A 26 -8.31 0.59 6.47
N ILE A 27 -7.11 0.67 5.89
CA ILE A 27 -6.82 0.25 4.53
C ILE A 27 -5.82 -0.91 4.61
N ASN A 28 -6.26 -2.07 4.15
CA ASN A 28 -5.48 -3.30 4.21
C ASN A 28 -5.35 -3.92 2.82
N GLY A 29 -4.19 -4.48 2.53
CA GLY A 29 -3.90 -5.17 1.28
C GLY A 29 -3.56 -6.63 1.53
N GLU A 30 -4.20 -7.53 0.80
CA GLU A 30 -3.84 -8.94 0.82
C GLU A 30 -2.79 -9.21 -0.26
N ILE A 31 -1.57 -9.57 0.15
CA ILE A 31 -0.51 -9.97 -0.79
C ILE A 31 -0.89 -11.32 -1.42
N SER A 32 -0.67 -11.46 -2.71
CA SER A 32 -0.72 -12.75 -3.37
C SER A 32 0.68 -13.23 -3.75
N PRO A 33 1.10 -14.42 -3.29
CA PRO A 33 2.44 -14.95 -3.56
C PRO A 33 2.69 -15.19 -5.06
N ASP A 34 1.63 -15.33 -5.85
CA ASP A 34 1.70 -15.58 -7.28
C ASP A 34 1.77 -14.29 -8.12
N GLU A 35 1.64 -13.11 -7.51
CA GLU A 35 1.29 -11.86 -8.16
C GLU A 35 2.42 -10.81 -8.16
N ASN A 36 3.64 -11.13 -8.64
CA ASN A 36 4.73 -10.14 -8.86
C ASN A 36 4.98 -9.12 -7.72
N GLY A 37 4.64 -9.45 -6.47
CA GLY A 37 4.73 -8.53 -5.32
C GLY A 37 3.59 -7.53 -5.14
N GLY A 38 2.50 -7.62 -5.92
CA GLY A 38 1.28 -6.82 -5.78
C GLY A 38 0.23 -7.42 -4.84
N PHE A 39 -0.95 -6.81 -4.84
CA PHE A 39 -2.06 -7.19 -3.97
C PHE A 39 -3.19 -7.88 -4.74
N ARG A 40 -3.73 -8.97 -4.18
CA ARG A 40 -4.92 -9.65 -4.71
C ARG A 40 -6.19 -8.87 -4.44
N SER A 41 -6.25 -8.29 -3.26
CA SER A 41 -7.40 -7.52 -2.80
C SER A 41 -6.96 -6.36 -1.91
N ILE A 42 -7.77 -5.31 -1.92
CA ILE A 42 -7.61 -4.16 -1.02
C ILE A 42 -8.95 -3.95 -0.32
N MET A 43 -8.90 -3.90 1.00
CA MET A 43 -10.03 -3.66 1.88
C MET A 43 -9.91 -2.28 2.51
N ILE A 44 -10.96 -1.47 2.41
CA ILE A 44 -11.04 -0.14 3.01
C ILE A 44 -12.23 -0.15 3.96
N ASN A 45 -11.99 -0.14 5.26
CA ASN A 45 -13.02 0.04 6.27
C ASN A 45 -13.02 1.50 6.72
N VAL A 46 -14.22 2.08 6.81
CA VAL A 46 -14.44 3.46 7.25
C VAL A 46 -15.51 3.43 8.32
N GLN A 47 -15.15 3.87 9.52
CA GLN A 47 -15.97 3.73 10.72
C GLN A 47 -16.40 2.26 10.93
N SER A 48 -17.55 2.02 11.54
CA SER A 48 -18.01 0.66 11.89
C SER A 48 -18.94 0.03 10.86
N ASP A 49 -19.44 0.79 9.89
CA ASP A 49 -20.59 0.39 9.05
C ASP A 49 -20.32 0.50 7.54
N LEU A 50 -19.18 1.05 7.11
CA LEU A 50 -18.82 1.16 5.71
C LEU A 50 -17.54 0.39 5.40
N SER A 51 -17.61 -0.53 4.45
CA SER A 51 -16.43 -1.25 3.93
C SER A 51 -16.46 -1.32 2.40
N ILE A 52 -15.30 -1.16 1.78
CA ILE A 52 -15.12 -1.25 0.33
C ILE A 52 -14.08 -2.35 0.06
N GLU A 53 -14.50 -3.36 -0.68
CA GLU A 53 -13.66 -4.48 -1.08
C GLU A 53 -13.30 -4.33 -2.55
N ILE A 54 -12.02 -4.31 -2.85
CA ILE A 54 -11.50 -4.06 -4.20
C ILE A 54 -10.75 -5.30 -4.67
N TYR A 55 -11.18 -5.82 -5.82
CA TYR A 55 -10.54 -6.93 -6.53
C TYR A 55 -10.32 -6.52 -7.99
N MET A 56 -9.48 -7.28 -8.71
CA MET A 56 -9.34 -7.13 -10.16
C MET A 56 -10.64 -7.38 -10.94
N THR A 57 -11.63 -8.03 -10.34
CA THR A 57 -12.93 -8.36 -10.94
C THR A 57 -14.00 -7.29 -10.69
N GLY A 58 -13.75 -6.34 -9.80
CA GLY A 58 -14.71 -5.30 -9.46
C GLY A 58 -14.59 -4.83 -8.01
N VAL A 59 -15.53 -3.96 -7.64
CA VAL A 59 -15.58 -3.34 -6.31
C VAL A 59 -16.90 -3.69 -5.64
N THR A 60 -16.85 -4.07 -4.38
CA THR A 60 -18.02 -4.27 -3.54
C THR A 60 -18.08 -3.17 -2.48
N VAL A 61 -19.16 -2.43 -2.42
CA VAL A 61 -19.42 -1.42 -1.38
C VAL A 61 -20.47 -1.98 -0.42
N LYS A 62 -20.12 -2.07 0.86
CA LYS A 62 -21.01 -2.52 1.93
C LYS A 62 -21.28 -1.36 2.89
N GLU A 63 -22.53 -0.98 3.05
CA GLU A 63 -22.99 0.09 3.94
C GLU A 63 -24.12 -0.48 4.83
N GLY A 64 -23.83 -0.66 6.12
CA GLY A 64 -24.71 -1.34 7.05
C GLY A 64 -25.03 -2.77 6.63
N GLN A 65 -26.27 -3.02 6.23
CA GLN A 65 -26.74 -4.34 5.74
C GLN A 65 -26.77 -4.43 4.20
N THR A 66 -26.54 -3.32 3.51
CA THR A 66 -26.59 -3.26 2.05
C THR A 66 -25.20 -3.59 1.49
N SER A 67 -25.16 -4.46 0.48
CA SER A 67 -23.93 -4.82 -0.23
C SER A 67 -24.19 -4.74 -1.73
N THR A 68 -23.43 -3.91 -2.44
CA THR A 68 -23.58 -3.72 -3.89
C THR A 68 -22.26 -3.98 -4.57
N HIS A 69 -22.27 -4.83 -5.59
CA HIS A 69 -21.11 -5.14 -6.41
C HIS A 69 -21.15 -4.38 -7.74
N TYR A 70 -20.01 -3.81 -8.12
CA TYR A 70 -19.82 -3.04 -9.33
C TYR A 70 -18.66 -3.64 -10.15
N SER A 71 -18.95 -4.05 -11.38
CA SER A 71 -17.96 -4.59 -12.33
C SER A 71 -17.80 -3.73 -13.58
N THR A 72 -18.52 -2.61 -13.66
CA THR A 72 -18.49 -1.68 -14.80
C THR A 72 -18.06 -0.29 -14.35
N LEU A 73 -17.66 0.53 -15.32
CA LEU A 73 -17.26 1.92 -15.10
C LEU A 73 -18.42 2.68 -14.45
N THR A 74 -18.18 3.24 -13.27
CA THR A 74 -19.21 3.94 -12.50
C THR A 74 -18.58 4.84 -11.45
N GLN A 75 -19.39 5.71 -10.86
CA GLN A 75 -19.07 6.46 -9.67
C GLN A 75 -20.12 6.17 -8.60
N VAL A 76 -19.64 5.83 -7.40
CA VAL A 76 -20.47 5.49 -6.25
C VAL A 76 -20.09 6.40 -5.10
N THR A 77 -21.07 6.82 -4.32
CA THR A 77 -20.86 7.56 -3.08
C THR A 77 -21.64 6.86 -1.96
N ALA A 78 -20.94 6.54 -0.88
CA ALA A 78 -21.48 5.91 0.32
C ALA A 78 -20.86 6.60 1.53
N GLY A 79 -21.69 7.10 2.45
CA GLY A 79 -21.26 8.01 3.51
C GLY A 79 -20.35 9.16 3.01
N SER A 80 -19.14 9.23 3.59
CA SER A 80 -18.10 10.21 3.24
C SER A 80 -17.12 9.71 2.17
N VAL A 81 -17.39 8.56 1.54
CA VAL A 81 -16.50 7.93 0.59
C VAL A 81 -17.05 8.03 -0.82
N THR A 82 -16.19 8.46 -1.74
CA THR A 82 -16.45 8.39 -3.18
C THR A 82 -15.52 7.39 -3.81
N VAL A 83 -16.08 6.48 -4.61
CA VAL A 83 -15.34 5.48 -5.40
C VAL A 83 -15.64 5.72 -6.87
N ILE A 84 -14.61 5.96 -7.67
CA ILE A 84 -14.70 6.09 -9.12
C ILE A 84 -13.98 4.89 -9.74
N ILE A 85 -14.75 4.03 -10.39
CA ILE A 85 -14.25 2.81 -11.04
C ILE A 85 -14.01 3.13 -12.51
N ARG A 86 -12.75 3.03 -12.93
CA ARG A 86 -12.32 3.18 -14.33
C ARG A 86 -11.79 1.84 -14.86
N ASP A 87 -11.32 1.85 -16.10
CA ASP A 87 -10.87 0.63 -16.78
C ASP A 87 -9.69 -0.04 -16.06
N LYS A 88 -8.66 0.74 -15.73
CA LYS A 88 -7.41 0.23 -15.14
C LYS A 88 -7.07 0.84 -13.78
N ASP A 89 -7.96 1.66 -13.24
CA ASP A 89 -7.76 2.31 -11.96
C ASP A 89 -9.08 2.51 -11.22
N ILE A 90 -8.98 2.50 -9.89
CA ILE A 90 -10.08 2.80 -8.98
C ILE A 90 -9.60 3.94 -8.08
N ASP A 91 -10.31 5.06 -8.12
CA ASP A 91 -9.98 6.26 -7.35
C ASP A 91 -10.95 6.37 -6.17
N VAL A 92 -10.39 6.34 -4.97
CA VAL A 92 -11.11 6.36 -3.71
C VAL A 92 -10.75 7.65 -2.96
N SER A 93 -11.77 8.43 -2.65
CA SER A 93 -11.63 9.67 -1.87
C SER A 93 -12.38 9.54 -0.54
N ILE A 94 -11.69 9.82 0.58
CA ILE A 94 -12.20 9.69 1.95
C ILE A 94 -11.74 10.92 2.75
N GLY A 95 -12.58 11.94 2.86
CA GLY A 95 -12.18 13.21 3.47
C GLY A 95 -11.04 13.88 2.71
N ASP A 96 -9.88 14.06 3.37
CA ASP A 96 -8.63 14.56 2.79
C ASP A 96 -7.74 13.45 2.21
N VAL A 97 -8.10 12.18 2.34
CA VAL A 97 -7.33 11.05 1.81
C VAL A 97 -7.77 10.75 0.39
N ARG A 98 -6.82 10.56 -0.52
CA ARG A 98 -7.07 10.08 -1.87
C ARG A 98 -6.14 8.93 -2.20
N LEU A 99 -6.73 7.77 -2.46
CA LEU A 99 -6.05 6.53 -2.84
C LEU A 99 -6.45 6.15 -4.26
N VAL A 100 -5.48 5.91 -5.13
CA VAL A 100 -5.71 5.32 -6.45
C VAL A 100 -5.17 3.89 -6.45
N ILE A 101 -6.02 2.94 -6.76
CA ILE A 101 -5.66 1.53 -6.91
C ILE A 101 -5.52 1.25 -8.40
N LEU A 102 -4.32 0.91 -8.85
CA LEU A 102 -4.04 0.56 -10.25
C LEU A 102 -4.15 -0.96 -10.45
N GLY A 103 -4.84 -1.39 -11.50
CA GLY A 103 -4.90 -2.79 -11.92
C GLY A 103 -3.84 -3.09 -12.98
N HIS A 104 -3.00 -4.10 -12.72
CA HIS A 104 -1.95 -4.53 -13.65
C HIS A 104 -2.18 -5.96 -14.12
N GLU A 105 -1.75 -6.24 -15.35
CA GLU A 105 -1.65 -7.59 -15.90
C GLU A 105 -0.29 -7.77 -16.57
N ILE A 106 0.55 -8.64 -16.03
CA ILE A 106 1.91 -8.90 -16.53
C ILE A 106 2.10 -10.40 -16.63
N SER A 107 2.43 -10.88 -17.83
CA SER A 107 2.61 -12.33 -18.10
C SER A 107 1.41 -13.17 -17.64
N GLY A 108 0.19 -12.64 -17.81
CA GLY A 108 -1.07 -13.27 -17.41
C GLY A 108 -1.38 -13.22 -15.90
N ARG A 109 -0.50 -12.63 -15.08
CA ARG A 109 -0.73 -12.42 -13.64
C ARG A 109 -1.36 -11.06 -13.41
N LYS A 110 -2.49 -11.04 -12.71
CA LYS A 110 -3.26 -9.85 -12.41
C LYS A 110 -3.08 -9.45 -10.95
N PHE A 111 -2.85 -8.18 -10.68
CA PHE A 111 -2.64 -7.69 -9.32
C PHE A 111 -2.99 -6.20 -9.20
N LEU A 112 -3.26 -5.77 -7.98
CA LEU A 112 -3.55 -4.40 -7.61
C LEU A 112 -2.29 -3.71 -7.06
N TRP A 113 -2.16 -2.42 -7.36
CA TRP A 113 -1.08 -1.55 -6.87
C TRP A 113 -1.65 -0.25 -6.27
N PRO A 114 -1.69 -0.12 -4.93
CA PRO A 114 -2.19 1.08 -4.26
C PRO A 114 -1.19 2.25 -4.31
N VAL A 115 -1.69 3.45 -4.63
CA VAL A 115 -0.92 4.69 -4.67
C VAL A 115 -1.69 5.81 -3.98
N PHE A 116 -1.17 6.31 -2.86
CA PHE A 116 -1.72 7.51 -2.23
C PHE A 116 -1.40 8.74 -3.08
N ARG A 117 -2.45 9.43 -3.53
CA ARG A 117 -2.36 10.75 -4.17
C ARG A 117 -2.44 11.88 -3.14
N GLN A 118 -3.08 11.60 -2.01
CA GLN A 118 -3.13 12.49 -0.86
C GLN A 118 -3.19 11.65 0.42
N LEU A 119 -2.22 11.85 1.31
CA LEU A 119 -2.22 11.27 2.65
C LEU A 119 -3.10 12.10 3.59
N PRO A 120 -3.51 11.54 4.75
CA PRO A 120 -4.13 12.34 5.81
C PRO A 120 -3.29 13.57 6.15
N LEU A 121 -3.94 14.70 6.41
CA LEU A 121 -3.26 15.96 6.74
C LEU A 121 -2.63 15.98 8.13
N ASP A 122 -3.01 15.05 9.01
CA ASP A 122 -2.42 14.88 10.33
C ASP A 122 -1.44 13.69 10.36
N ASP A 123 -0.60 13.64 11.39
CA ASP A 123 0.49 12.68 11.56
C ASP A 123 0.08 11.42 12.35
N LYS A 124 -1.22 11.20 12.56
CA LYS A 124 -1.73 10.09 13.38
C LYS A 124 -1.94 8.81 12.60
N ALA A 125 -1.82 8.86 11.27
CA ALA A 125 -1.91 7.71 10.43
C ALA A 125 -0.61 6.90 10.47
N GLU A 126 -0.75 5.58 10.48
CA GLU A 126 0.36 4.63 10.43
C GLU A 126 0.11 3.62 9.31
N GLY A 127 1.14 2.88 8.89
CA GLY A 127 1.01 1.83 7.88
C GLY A 127 2.13 1.89 6.85
N VAL A 128 2.28 0.81 6.10
CA VAL A 128 3.45 0.59 5.22
C VAL A 128 3.61 1.68 4.16
N LEU A 129 2.51 2.32 3.72
CA LEU A 129 2.54 3.38 2.70
C LEU A 129 2.58 4.80 3.28
N VAL A 130 2.57 4.95 4.61
CA VAL A 130 2.51 6.25 5.31
C VAL A 130 3.83 6.57 6.02
N VAL A 131 4.73 5.60 6.14
CA VAL A 131 6.00 5.84 6.85
C VAL A 131 6.96 6.65 6.01
N ASN A 132 7.45 7.73 6.60
CA ASN A 132 8.60 8.46 6.10
C ASN A 132 9.88 7.81 6.66
N LEU A 133 10.71 7.26 5.76
CA LEU A 133 11.97 6.61 6.11
C LEU A 133 13.13 7.49 5.64
N ASP A 134 13.79 8.14 6.60
CA ASP A 134 15.05 8.83 6.36
C ASP A 134 16.22 7.92 6.74
N TYR A 135 17.25 7.87 5.89
CA TYR A 135 18.47 7.10 6.16
C TYR A 135 19.71 7.80 5.63
N GLU A 136 20.84 7.48 6.24
CA GLU A 136 22.15 7.98 5.86
C GLU A 136 23.02 6.82 5.33
N GLU A 137 23.64 7.01 4.17
CA GLU A 137 24.64 6.08 3.66
C GLU A 137 25.98 6.31 4.38
N GLU A 138 26.56 5.24 4.91
CA GLU A 138 27.85 5.32 5.56
C GLU A 138 28.98 5.12 4.55
N THR A 139 29.83 6.13 4.39
CA THR A 139 30.96 6.09 3.45
C THR A 139 32.10 5.27 4.06
N GLY A 140 32.17 3.98 3.75
CA GLY A 140 33.35 3.15 4.07
C GLY A 140 33.06 1.69 4.43
N ALA A 141 31.85 1.38 4.90
CA ALA A 141 31.42 0.01 5.14
C ALA A 141 30.54 -0.43 3.96
N ALA A 142 31.06 -1.32 3.11
CA ALA A 142 30.23 -1.98 2.12
C ALA A 142 29.16 -2.76 2.89
N SER A 143 27.88 -2.38 2.74
CA SER A 143 26.70 -3.07 3.29
C SER A 143 26.10 -2.55 4.61
N THR A 144 26.28 -1.30 5.01
CA THR A 144 25.49 -0.71 6.12
C THR A 144 24.89 0.66 5.79
N VAL A 145 23.71 0.93 6.36
CA VAL A 145 23.05 2.24 6.37
C VAL A 145 22.57 2.58 7.77
N LYS A 146 22.40 3.87 8.08
CA LYS A 146 21.78 4.31 9.34
C LYS A 146 20.33 4.68 9.09
N VAL A 147 19.40 3.89 9.60
CA VAL A 147 17.96 4.19 9.60
C VAL A 147 17.62 4.77 10.96
N ASN A 148 17.12 6.02 11.02
CA ASN A 148 16.86 6.74 12.28
C ASN A 148 18.01 6.63 13.31
N GLY A 149 19.27 6.71 12.85
CA GLY A 149 20.45 6.62 13.69
C GLY A 149 20.88 5.20 14.13
N GLN A 150 20.14 4.16 13.76
CA GLN A 150 20.52 2.77 14.01
C GLN A 150 21.21 2.16 12.78
N GLU A 151 22.37 1.55 12.98
CA GLU A 151 23.07 0.82 11.93
C GLU A 151 22.35 -0.46 11.55
N VAL A 152 22.14 -0.64 10.24
CA VAL A 152 21.44 -1.78 9.66
C VAL A 152 22.27 -2.34 8.50
N THR A 153 22.47 -3.66 8.47
CA THR A 153 23.08 -4.35 7.34
C THR A 153 22.13 -4.37 6.15
N VAL A 154 22.65 -4.03 4.97
CA VAL A 154 21.91 -4.01 3.70
C VAL A 154 22.58 -4.83 2.62
N SER A 155 21.81 -5.31 1.64
CA SER A 155 22.32 -5.92 0.41
C SER A 155 21.87 -5.14 -0.82
N ARG A 156 22.57 -5.29 -1.94
CA ARG A 156 22.10 -4.75 -3.23
C ARG A 156 20.93 -5.59 -3.73
N SER A 157 19.86 -4.93 -4.15
CA SER A 157 18.70 -5.54 -4.82
C SER A 157 18.10 -4.56 -5.83
N SER A 158 16.93 -4.89 -6.37
CA SER A 158 16.11 -4.00 -7.17
C SER A 158 14.62 -4.19 -6.86
N ALA A 159 13.84 -3.14 -7.10
CA ALA A 159 12.39 -3.15 -6.94
C ALA A 159 11.73 -2.49 -8.15
N THR A 160 10.53 -2.95 -8.53
CA THR A 160 9.77 -2.38 -9.65
C THR A 160 8.61 -1.55 -9.11
N ASP A 161 8.58 -0.28 -9.49
CA ASP A 161 7.47 0.62 -9.18
C ASP A 161 6.41 0.54 -10.29
N TYR A 162 5.21 0.11 -9.91
CA TYR A 162 4.03 0.02 -10.76
C TYR A 162 3.11 1.25 -10.66
N SER A 163 3.51 2.31 -9.97
CA SER A 163 2.71 3.53 -9.78
C SER A 163 2.52 4.39 -11.05
N VAL A 164 3.25 4.05 -12.12
CA VAL A 164 3.32 4.75 -13.40
C VAL A 164 2.94 3.84 -14.58
N PRO A 165 2.50 4.40 -15.73
CA PRO A 165 2.04 3.60 -16.88
C PRO A 165 3.07 2.62 -17.44
N VAL A 166 4.36 2.98 -17.36
CA VAL A 166 5.49 2.12 -17.72
C VAL A 166 6.26 1.84 -16.45
N PRO A 167 6.20 0.61 -15.90
CA PRO A 167 6.85 0.29 -14.64
C PRO A 167 8.35 0.57 -14.68
N ILE A 168 8.90 1.08 -13.57
CA ILE A 168 10.30 1.47 -13.46
C ILE A 168 10.97 0.56 -12.45
N THR A 169 12.01 -0.16 -12.87
CA THR A 169 12.86 -0.92 -11.95
C THR A 169 14.00 -0.02 -11.46
N VAL A 170 14.15 0.08 -10.16
CA VAL A 170 15.20 0.86 -9.49
C VAL A 170 16.10 -0.07 -8.67
N ASP A 171 17.40 0.17 -8.70
CA ASP A 171 18.33 -0.45 -7.76
C ASP A 171 18.06 0.10 -6.36
N CYS A 172 18.17 -0.77 -5.34
CA CYS A 172 17.87 -0.41 -3.96
C CYS A 172 18.78 -1.12 -2.96
N TRP A 173 18.82 -0.57 -1.74
CA TRP A 173 19.36 -1.23 -0.56
C TRP A 173 18.27 -2.06 0.10
N LEU A 174 18.43 -3.38 0.07
CA LEU A 174 17.52 -4.33 0.67
C LEU A 174 17.82 -4.50 2.16
N LEU A 175 16.80 -4.34 2.98
CA LEU A 175 16.78 -4.64 4.42
C LEU A 175 15.47 -5.32 4.80
N SER A 176 15.39 -5.86 6.02
CA SER A 176 14.13 -6.42 6.52
C SER A 176 13.12 -5.30 6.81
N ALA A 177 11.81 -5.58 6.65
CA ALA A 177 10.76 -4.63 7.01
C ALA A 177 10.92 -4.16 8.47
N GLN A 178 11.22 -5.07 9.40
CA GLN A 178 11.46 -4.72 10.81
C GLN A 178 12.58 -3.69 10.97
N ALA A 179 13.67 -3.80 10.20
CA ALA A 179 14.77 -2.86 10.27
C ALA A 179 14.43 -1.50 9.62
N ALA A 180 13.69 -1.52 8.50
CA ALA A 180 13.23 -0.30 7.84
C ALA A 180 12.34 0.53 8.77
N PHE A 181 11.34 -0.10 9.37
CA PHE A 181 10.35 0.59 10.19
C PHE A 181 10.74 0.75 11.66
N GLN A 182 11.77 0.06 12.13
CA GLN A 182 12.15 -0.05 13.54
C GLN A 182 10.97 -0.41 14.47
N ARG A 183 10.01 -1.18 13.95
CA ARG A 183 8.85 -1.67 14.70
C ARG A 183 8.73 -3.19 14.53
N PRO A 184 8.14 -3.89 15.50
CA PRO A 184 7.86 -5.32 15.36
C PRO A 184 6.99 -5.60 14.14
N SER A 185 7.16 -6.78 13.56
CA SER A 185 6.44 -7.17 12.35
C SER A 185 4.91 -7.15 12.54
N THR A 186 4.43 -7.46 13.75
CA THR A 186 3.01 -7.39 14.14
C THR A 186 2.38 -6.01 13.96
N HIS A 187 3.17 -4.94 13.84
CA HIS A 187 2.67 -3.60 13.61
C HIS A 187 2.17 -3.41 12.16
N PHE A 188 2.66 -4.22 11.23
CA PHE A 188 2.34 -4.12 9.79
C PHE A 188 1.18 -5.01 9.38
N TYR A 189 0.64 -5.79 10.31
CA TYR A 189 -0.34 -6.83 10.02
C TYR A 189 -1.55 -6.69 10.93
N ASN A 190 -2.70 -7.10 10.41
CA ASN A 190 -3.92 -7.31 11.19
C ASN A 190 -4.10 -8.79 11.50
#